data_AF-A0A8J6PKU7-F1
#
_entry.id   AF-A0A8J6PKU7-F1
#
_cell.length_a   1.000
_cell.length_b   1.000
_cell.length_c   1.000
_cell.angle_alpha   90.00
_cell.angle_beta   90.00
_cell.angle_gamma   90.00
#
_symmetry.space_group_name_H-M   'P 1'
#
loop_
_entity.id
_entity.type
_entity.pdbx_description
1 polymer ?
#
loop_
_entity_poly.entity_id
_entity_poly.type
_entity_poly.pdbx_seq_one_letter_code
_entity_poly.pdbx_strand_id
1 'polypeptide(L)'
;MENRKEAAMDWAGAIDKHQAALKRLLALLVAMAGMTVAAGESQRTAGTDVGQNTLPRHLHRAILRLLRPAEAAARRLIVLAARGMIVPHQHSPVRASQQHSAFLRAPGGTGIVMPKGAMPPRPAPQSMALPLLDPLRLPRHKPSRPAIVPRIRGFGLDTPSLVPARPTPEPDDPLDADRLRLRLAALGRALDDLPRQARRFVRWRQRRRRGAFHRLSPLRGGPPPGARAPGSRHAREVDRTLDDVHGLALWTLEHPDSS
;
A
#
# COMPACT_ATOMS: atom_id res chain seq x y z
N MET A 1 -18.02 35.96 -8.65
CA MET A 1 -17.13 36.45 -7.56
C MET A 1 -16.64 35.29 -6.65
N GLU A 2 -16.99 34.03 -6.91
CA GLU A 2 -16.49 32.88 -6.12
C GLU A 2 -15.00 32.54 -6.28
N ASN A 3 -14.37 32.85 -7.43
CA ASN A 3 -12.96 32.51 -7.68
C ASN A 3 -11.95 33.17 -6.72
N ARG A 4 -12.36 34.19 -5.95
CA ARG A 4 -11.47 34.89 -5.00
C ARG A 4 -11.35 34.19 -3.65
N LYS A 5 -12.32 33.34 -3.28
CA LYS A 5 -12.26 32.54 -2.03
C LYS A 5 -11.47 31.25 -2.22
N GLU A 6 -11.46 30.65 -3.41
CA GLU A 6 -10.64 29.47 -3.70
C GLU A 6 -9.14 29.81 -3.80
N ALA A 7 -8.80 31.03 -4.22
CA ALA A 7 -7.45 31.58 -4.17
C ALA A 7 -6.94 31.84 -2.73
N ALA A 8 -7.79 31.73 -1.70
CA ALA A 8 -7.42 31.99 -0.31
C ALA A 8 -6.87 30.77 0.43
N MET A 9 -7.11 29.54 -0.06
CA MET A 9 -6.47 28.35 0.52
C MET A 9 -5.23 27.99 -0.29
N ASP A 10 -4.06 28.23 0.29
CA ASP A 10 -2.77 27.83 -0.27
C ASP A 10 -2.65 26.28 -0.26
N TRP A 11 -3.20 25.65 -1.30
CA TRP A 11 -3.18 24.20 -1.47
C TRP A 11 -1.75 23.66 -1.58
N ALA A 12 -0.85 24.41 -2.21
CA ALA A 12 0.55 24.02 -2.34
C ALA A 12 1.21 23.99 -0.95
N GLY A 13 1.06 25.07 -0.17
CA GLY A 13 1.55 25.12 1.20
C GLY A 13 0.93 24.06 2.11
N ALA A 14 -0.36 23.75 1.95
CA ALA A 14 -1.01 22.66 2.68
C ALA A 14 -0.40 21.29 2.32
N ILE A 15 -0.19 21.01 1.03
CA ILE A 15 0.44 19.77 0.56
C ILE A 15 1.85 19.65 1.13
N ASP A 16 2.66 20.70 1.01
CA ASP A 16 4.06 20.70 1.46
C ASP A 16 4.18 20.51 2.98
N LYS A 17 3.33 21.20 3.76
CA LYS A 17 3.25 21.06 5.22
C LYS A 17 2.97 19.61 5.62
N HIS A 18 1.97 18.98 5.01
CA HIS A 18 1.59 17.61 5.34
C HIS A 18 2.59 16.58 4.82
N GLN A 19 3.21 16.81 3.66
CA GLN A 19 4.30 15.99 3.14
C GLN A 19 5.50 16.02 4.09
N ALA A 20 5.90 17.20 4.57
CA ALA A 20 6.98 17.36 5.55
C ALA A 20 6.66 16.65 6.88
N ALA A 21 5.43 16.75 7.37
CA ALA A 21 4.99 16.01 8.56
C ALA A 21 5.09 14.48 8.37
N LEU A 22 4.63 13.95 7.23
CA LEU A 22 4.74 12.52 6.95
C LEU A 22 6.19 12.06 6.75
N LYS A 23 7.07 12.88 6.18
CA LYS A 23 8.50 12.57 6.07
C LYS A 23 9.18 12.47 7.44
N ARG A 24 8.86 13.37 8.37
CA ARG A 24 9.33 13.29 9.77
C ARG A 24 8.85 12.02 10.47
N LEU A 25 7.56 11.68 10.32
CA LEU A 25 7.02 10.43 10.84
C LEU A 25 7.67 9.20 10.22
N LEU A 26 7.93 9.21 8.92
CA LEU A 26 8.63 8.12 8.24
C LEU A 26 10.05 7.93 8.79
N ALA A 27 10.80 9.01 8.99
CA ALA A 27 12.14 8.95 9.58
C ALA A 27 12.10 8.31 10.98
N LEU A 28 11.13 8.68 11.82
CA LEU A 28 10.91 8.05 13.12
C LEU A 28 10.63 6.54 12.99
N LEU A 29 9.75 6.13 12.06
CA LEU A 29 9.43 4.71 11.86
C LEU A 29 10.61 3.90 11.34
N VAL A 30 11.45 4.50 10.49
CA VAL A 30 12.68 3.89 9.98
C VAL A 30 13.70 3.71 11.11
N ALA A 31 13.84 4.70 11.98
CA ALA A 31 14.67 4.59 13.19
C ALA A 31 14.15 3.51 14.16
N MET A 32 12.83 3.47 14.42
CA MET A 32 12.20 2.42 15.25
C MET A 32 12.38 1.01 14.68
N ALA A 33 12.48 0.87 13.36
CA ALA A 33 12.71 -0.41 12.69
C ALA A 33 14.18 -0.85 12.69
N GLY A 34 15.08 -0.07 13.31
CA GLY A 34 16.53 -0.32 13.28
C GLY A 34 17.14 -0.18 11.88
N MET A 35 16.45 0.50 10.97
CA MET A 35 16.89 0.71 9.58
C MET A 35 17.65 2.02 9.43
N THR A 36 18.53 2.36 10.37
CA THR A 36 19.40 3.52 10.21
C THR A 36 20.20 3.32 8.93
N VAL A 37 20.15 4.31 8.04
CA VAL A 37 20.92 4.33 6.80
C VAL A 37 22.39 4.39 7.19
N ALA A 38 23.01 3.23 7.35
CA ALA A 38 24.46 3.11 7.34
C ALA A 38 24.90 3.54 5.95
N ALA A 39 25.37 4.78 5.85
CA ALA A 39 26.18 5.22 4.73
C ALA A 39 27.43 4.33 4.72
N GLY A 40 27.66 3.65 3.60
CA GLY A 40 28.87 2.87 3.37
C GLY A 40 28.71 1.37 3.61
N GLU A 41 28.74 0.62 2.52
CA GLU A 41 29.39 -0.70 2.42
C GLU A 41 29.02 -1.76 3.46
N SER A 42 27.99 -2.55 3.13
CA SER A 42 28.06 -3.99 3.35
C SER A 42 27.59 -4.70 2.10
N GLN A 43 28.56 -5.26 1.39
CA GLN A 43 28.38 -6.23 0.33
C GLN A 43 27.34 -7.27 0.74
N ARG A 44 26.52 -7.63 -0.25
CA ARG A 44 25.67 -8.82 -0.19
C ARG A 44 26.60 -10.03 -0.06
N THR A 45 26.94 -10.42 1.15
CA THR A 45 27.44 -11.75 1.43
C THR A 45 26.25 -12.69 1.30
N ALA A 46 26.21 -13.40 0.17
CA ALA A 46 25.31 -14.49 -0.05
C ALA A 46 25.65 -15.61 0.95
N GLY A 47 24.94 -15.64 2.08
CA GLY A 47 25.09 -16.70 3.07
C GLY A 47 24.74 -16.23 4.48
N THR A 48 23.55 -16.61 4.94
CA THR A 48 23.22 -16.77 6.37
C THR A 48 22.92 -15.51 7.21
N ASP A 49 22.02 -14.63 6.76
CA ASP A 49 21.46 -13.53 7.58
C ASP A 49 19.94 -13.66 7.82
N VAL A 50 19.47 -14.85 8.17
CA VAL A 50 18.05 -15.11 8.47
C VAL A 50 17.58 -14.39 9.75
N GLY A 51 18.52 -13.89 10.58
CA GLY A 51 18.22 -13.19 11.83
C GLY A 51 18.18 -11.66 11.76
N GLN A 52 18.90 -11.01 10.82
CA GLN A 52 19.10 -9.54 10.83
C GLN A 52 17.88 -8.74 10.37
N ASN A 53 16.92 -9.39 9.72
CA ASN A 53 15.68 -8.76 9.26
C ASN A 53 14.48 -9.11 10.13
N THR A 54 14.69 -9.66 11.34
CA THR A 54 13.61 -9.95 12.27
C THR A 54 13.39 -8.82 13.27
N LEU A 55 12.13 -8.58 13.65
CA LEU A 55 11.74 -7.62 14.68
C LEU A 55 10.84 -8.31 15.72
N PRO A 56 10.96 -7.96 17.01
CA PRO A 56 10.01 -8.39 18.03
C PRO A 56 8.58 -8.05 17.63
N ARG A 57 7.65 -9.00 17.85
CA ARG A 57 6.24 -8.87 17.45
C ARG A 57 5.59 -7.60 17.97
N HIS A 58 5.89 -7.18 19.19
CA HIS A 58 5.33 -5.97 19.79
C HIS A 58 5.77 -4.70 19.01
N LEU A 59 7.06 -4.58 18.65
CA LEU A 59 7.59 -3.47 17.84
C LEU A 59 7.01 -3.50 16.43
N HIS A 60 7.01 -4.66 15.78
CA HIS A 60 6.45 -4.82 14.44
C HIS A 60 4.97 -4.37 14.40
N ARG A 61 4.17 -4.74 15.42
CA ARG A 61 2.77 -4.29 15.55
C ARG A 61 2.66 -2.80 15.86
N ALA A 62 3.54 -2.24 16.69
CA ALA A 62 3.57 -0.81 16.99
C ALA A 62 3.84 0.01 15.71
N ILE A 63 4.86 -0.36 14.93
CA ILE A 63 5.18 0.28 13.65
C ILE A 63 4.00 0.15 12.69
N LEU A 64 3.39 -1.04 12.54
CA LEU A 64 2.23 -1.21 11.66
C LEU A 64 1.01 -0.37 12.08
N ARG A 65 0.83 -0.07 13.37
CA ARG A 65 -0.25 0.80 13.85
C ARG A 65 -0.05 2.25 13.44
N LEU A 66 1.19 2.69 13.24
CA LEU A 66 1.55 4.04 12.77
C LEU A 66 1.64 4.12 11.25
N LEU A 67 2.14 3.05 10.62
CA LEU A 67 2.31 2.98 9.17
C LEU A 67 0.96 2.96 8.43
N ARG A 68 -0.06 2.29 8.97
CA ARG A 68 -1.41 2.25 8.36
C ARG A 68 -2.02 3.64 8.17
N PRO A 69 -2.12 4.49 9.21
CA PRO A 69 -2.62 5.85 9.04
C PRO A 69 -1.67 6.72 8.20
N ALA A 70 -0.36 6.55 8.29
CA ALA A 70 0.59 7.27 7.43
C ALA A 70 0.40 6.94 5.93
N GLU A 71 0.27 5.66 5.57
CA GLU A 71 -0.05 5.22 4.20
C GLU A 71 -1.41 5.77 3.74
N ALA A 72 -2.39 5.87 4.65
CA ALA A 72 -3.70 6.44 4.38
C ALA A 72 -3.62 7.94 4.08
N ALA A 73 -2.84 8.67 4.86
CA ALA A 73 -2.61 10.10 4.67
C ALA A 73 -1.88 10.36 3.35
N ALA A 74 -0.82 9.59 3.05
CA ALA A 74 -0.09 9.72 1.78
C ALA A 74 -0.99 9.52 0.55
N ARG A 75 -1.93 8.56 0.59
CA ARG A 75 -2.90 8.38 -0.50
C ARG A 75 -3.83 9.58 -0.67
N ARG A 76 -4.25 10.21 0.43
CA ARG A 76 -5.09 11.41 0.40
C ARG A 76 -4.30 12.62 -0.11
N LEU A 77 -3.01 12.74 0.23
CA LEU A 77 -2.11 13.72 -0.39
C LEU A 77 -1.94 13.50 -1.89
N ILE A 78 -1.87 12.26 -2.36
CA ILE A 78 -1.83 11.97 -3.80
C ILE A 78 -3.11 12.42 -4.50
N VAL A 79 -4.28 12.28 -3.85
CA VAL A 79 -5.57 12.80 -4.37
C VAL A 79 -5.54 14.33 -4.45
N LEU A 80 -5.08 14.99 -3.39
CA LEU A 80 -4.93 16.45 -3.33
C LEU A 80 -3.98 16.97 -4.39
N ALA A 81 -2.79 16.38 -4.51
CA ALA A 81 -1.81 16.73 -5.52
C ALA A 81 -2.38 16.54 -6.94
N ALA A 82 -3.27 15.57 -7.15
CA ALA A 82 -3.92 15.31 -8.44
C ALA A 82 -5.06 16.29 -8.79
N ARG A 83 -5.39 17.24 -7.92
CA ARG A 83 -6.31 18.35 -8.22
C ARG A 83 -5.78 19.18 -9.41
N GLY A 84 -6.66 19.64 -10.28
CA GLY A 84 -6.31 20.38 -11.51
C GLY A 84 -5.44 19.65 -12.55
N MET A 85 -4.90 18.45 -12.27
CA MET A 85 -3.99 17.77 -13.19
C MET A 85 -4.71 17.09 -14.35
N ILE A 86 -4.33 17.51 -15.56
CA ILE A 86 -4.72 16.89 -16.82
C ILE A 86 -3.52 16.10 -17.35
N VAL A 87 -3.64 14.78 -17.38
CA VAL A 87 -2.64 13.91 -18.00
C VAL A 87 -3.14 13.52 -19.38
N PRO A 88 -2.39 13.78 -20.47
CA PRO A 88 -2.80 13.33 -21.79
C PRO A 88 -2.94 11.80 -21.78
N HIS A 89 -3.99 11.29 -22.42
CA HIS A 89 -4.17 9.86 -22.58
C HIS A 89 -3.06 9.33 -23.46
N GLN A 90 -2.04 8.73 -22.83
CA GLN A 90 -1.18 7.82 -23.56
C GLN A 90 -2.01 6.57 -23.84
N HIS A 91 -2.36 6.37 -25.11
CA HIS A 91 -2.77 5.06 -25.59
C HIS A 91 -1.66 4.11 -25.12
N SER A 92 -1.95 3.25 -24.13
CA SER A 92 -1.04 2.13 -23.91
C SER A 92 -1.03 1.42 -25.26
N PRO A 93 0.14 1.26 -25.92
CA PRO A 93 0.19 0.34 -27.03
C PRO A 93 -0.43 -0.93 -26.47
N VAL A 94 -1.49 -1.41 -27.13
CA VAL A 94 -2.01 -2.74 -26.86
C VAL A 94 -0.76 -3.58 -26.78
N ARG A 95 -0.44 -4.11 -25.59
CA ARG A 95 0.58 -5.14 -25.49
C ARG A 95 -0.03 -6.22 -26.35
N ALA A 96 0.33 -6.23 -27.63
CA ALA A 96 0.29 -7.41 -28.44
C ALA A 96 0.90 -8.41 -27.49
N SER A 97 0.07 -9.32 -27.00
CA SER A 97 0.55 -10.48 -26.33
C SER A 97 1.52 -11.07 -27.34
N GLN A 98 2.80 -10.78 -27.18
CA GLN A 98 3.84 -11.68 -27.61
C GLN A 98 3.59 -12.90 -26.73
N GLN A 99 2.58 -13.68 -27.14
CA GLN A 99 2.54 -15.09 -26.87
C GLN A 99 3.90 -15.53 -27.36
N HIS A 100 4.80 -15.79 -26.42
CA HIS A 100 6.07 -16.42 -26.71
C HIS A 100 5.75 -17.87 -27.10
N SER A 101 5.10 -18.07 -28.25
CA SER A 101 5.54 -19.14 -29.11
C SER A 101 6.71 -18.53 -29.88
N ALA A 102 7.91 -18.98 -29.51
CA ALA A 102 9.14 -18.58 -30.15
C ALA A 102 9.18 -19.15 -31.58
N PHE A 103 8.34 -18.64 -32.47
CA PHE A 103 8.43 -18.86 -33.91
C PHE A 103 9.02 -17.59 -34.51
N LEU A 104 10.34 -17.57 -34.66
CA LEU A 104 10.98 -16.63 -35.57
C LEU A 104 10.62 -17.06 -37.00
N ARG A 105 9.60 -16.44 -37.59
CA ARG A 105 9.25 -16.64 -39.00
C ARG A 105 10.08 -15.68 -39.84
N ALA A 106 11.24 -16.14 -40.31
CA ALA A 106 11.94 -15.47 -41.40
C ALA A 106 11.16 -15.69 -42.72
N PRO A 107 11.20 -14.76 -43.68
CA PRO A 107 10.59 -14.99 -44.99
C PRO A 107 11.42 -16.03 -45.75
N GLY A 108 10.97 -17.29 -45.74
CA GLY A 108 11.53 -18.37 -46.58
C GLY A 108 12.19 -19.55 -45.87
N GLY A 109 12.07 -19.76 -44.55
CA GLY A 109 12.76 -20.87 -43.88
C GLY A 109 12.09 -21.40 -42.61
N THR A 110 12.34 -22.69 -42.34
CA THR A 110 11.82 -23.55 -41.26
C THR A 110 11.81 -22.90 -39.87
N GLY A 111 10.70 -23.08 -39.14
CA GLY A 111 10.54 -22.54 -37.79
C GLY A 111 11.48 -23.21 -36.79
N ILE A 112 12.40 -22.44 -36.21
CA ILE A 112 13.30 -22.90 -35.16
C ILE A 112 12.53 -22.96 -33.83
N VAL A 113 12.45 -24.15 -33.23
CA VAL A 113 11.92 -24.35 -31.88
C VAL A 113 13.04 -24.06 -30.88
N MET A 114 12.84 -23.07 -30.00
CA MET A 114 13.77 -22.79 -28.90
C MET A 114 13.73 -23.92 -27.84
N PRO A 115 14.88 -24.39 -27.33
CA PRO A 115 14.92 -25.42 -26.31
C PRO A 115 14.36 -24.91 -24.97
N LYS A 116 13.72 -25.82 -24.23
CA LYS A 116 13.12 -25.60 -22.91
C LYS A 116 14.23 -25.20 -21.90
N GLY A 117 14.49 -23.91 -21.75
CA GLY A 117 15.55 -23.38 -20.89
C GLY A 117 15.97 -21.94 -21.17
N ALA A 118 15.73 -21.45 -22.39
CA ALA A 118 15.99 -20.05 -22.77
C ALA A 118 14.86 -19.10 -22.33
N MET A 119 14.52 -19.09 -21.03
CA MET A 119 13.64 -18.04 -20.50
C MET A 119 14.41 -16.72 -20.44
N PRO A 120 13.82 -15.59 -20.89
CA PRO A 120 14.41 -14.28 -20.63
C PRO A 120 14.58 -14.08 -19.12
N PRO A 121 15.62 -13.35 -18.67
CA PRO A 121 15.90 -13.17 -17.26
C PRO A 121 14.64 -12.67 -16.55
N ARG A 122 14.27 -13.38 -15.47
CA ARG A 122 13.12 -13.01 -14.63
C ARG A 122 13.32 -11.54 -14.23
N PRO A 123 12.36 -10.63 -14.50
CA PRO A 123 12.52 -9.24 -14.16
C PRO A 123 12.85 -9.14 -12.66
N ALA A 124 13.84 -8.32 -12.32
CA ALA A 124 14.30 -8.10 -10.95
C ALA A 124 13.10 -7.92 -10.00
N PRO A 125 13.19 -8.38 -8.73
CA PRO A 125 12.07 -8.32 -7.79
C PRO A 125 11.52 -6.90 -7.78
N GLN A 126 10.28 -6.75 -8.26
CA GLN A 126 9.67 -5.46 -8.45
C GLN A 126 9.56 -4.79 -7.08
N SER A 127 10.25 -3.66 -6.91
CA SER A 127 10.15 -2.86 -5.71
C SER A 127 8.68 -2.62 -5.37
N MET A 128 8.27 -2.82 -4.11
CA MET A 128 6.88 -2.57 -3.73
C MET A 128 6.53 -1.10 -4.02
N ALA A 129 5.37 -0.86 -4.62
CA ALA A 129 4.84 0.48 -4.83
C ALA A 129 3.71 0.74 -3.85
N LEU A 130 3.56 1.99 -3.41
CA LEU A 130 2.41 2.39 -2.60
C LEU A 130 1.11 2.12 -3.40
N PRO A 131 0.14 1.38 -2.83
CA PRO A 131 -1.16 1.21 -3.48
C PRO A 131 -1.85 2.58 -3.55
N LEU A 132 -2.41 2.97 -4.71
CA LEU A 132 -3.06 4.29 -4.82
C LEU A 132 -4.40 4.36 -4.07
N LEU A 133 -5.06 3.21 -3.89
CA LEU A 133 -6.46 3.15 -3.45
C LEU A 133 -6.56 2.62 -2.03
N ASP A 134 -7.66 2.95 -1.35
CA ASP A 134 -7.92 2.43 0.00
C ASP A 134 -8.20 0.92 0.02
N PRO A 135 -7.58 0.11 0.89
CA PRO A 135 -8.00 -1.28 1.03
C PRO A 135 -9.46 -1.28 1.47
N LEU A 136 -10.30 -1.97 0.70
CA LEU A 136 -11.69 -2.15 1.08
C LEU A 136 -11.75 -3.08 2.29
N ARG A 137 -12.64 -2.79 3.24
CA ARG A 137 -12.94 -3.75 4.32
C ARG A 137 -13.71 -4.89 3.69
N LEU A 138 -12.99 -5.95 3.35
CA LEU A 138 -13.60 -7.23 3.08
C LEU A 138 -14.20 -7.76 4.39
N PRO A 139 -15.39 -8.37 4.37
CA PRO A 139 -15.89 -9.09 5.54
C PRO A 139 -14.79 -10.08 5.96
N ARG A 140 -14.36 -10.00 7.21
CA ARG A 140 -13.39 -10.96 7.75
C ARG A 140 -14.03 -12.34 7.64
N HIS A 141 -13.50 -13.20 6.76
CA HIS A 141 -13.77 -14.62 6.87
C HIS A 141 -13.30 -15.03 8.26
N LYS A 142 -14.27 -15.34 9.15
CA LYS A 142 -13.94 -16.04 10.38
C LYS A 142 -13.27 -17.33 9.92
N PRO A 143 -12.06 -17.66 10.41
CA PRO A 143 -11.41 -18.91 10.03
C PRO A 143 -12.42 -20.02 10.24
N SER A 144 -12.60 -20.88 9.23
CA SER A 144 -13.41 -22.08 9.38
C SER A 144 -12.82 -22.84 10.54
N ARG A 145 -13.60 -22.99 11.63
CA ARG A 145 -13.16 -23.83 12.74
C ARG A 145 -12.96 -25.23 12.15
N PRO A 146 -11.86 -25.93 12.47
CA PRO A 146 -11.65 -27.27 11.96
C PRO A 146 -12.90 -28.11 12.26
N ALA A 147 -13.39 -28.85 11.26
CA ALA A 147 -14.61 -29.66 11.33
C ALA A 147 -14.56 -30.79 12.37
N ILE A 148 -13.47 -30.87 13.14
CA ILE A 148 -13.11 -31.91 14.10
C ILE A 148 -13.98 -31.83 15.38
N VAL A 149 -14.60 -30.68 15.65
CA VAL A 149 -15.52 -30.55 16.81
C VAL A 149 -16.95 -30.38 16.30
N PRO A 150 -17.87 -31.30 16.62
CA PRO A 150 -19.26 -31.17 16.21
C PRO A 150 -19.86 -29.86 16.78
N ARG A 151 -20.69 -29.19 15.97
CA ARG A 151 -21.38 -27.93 16.35
C ARG A 151 -22.43 -28.15 17.45
N ILE A 152 -22.89 -29.39 17.59
CA ILE A 152 -23.82 -29.85 18.61
C ILE A 152 -23.00 -30.69 19.57
N ARG A 153 -22.92 -30.29 20.83
CA ARG A 153 -22.48 -31.18 21.89
C ARG A 153 -23.71 -32.04 22.20
N GLY A 154 -23.74 -33.28 21.72
CA GLY A 154 -24.87 -34.18 21.92
C GLY A 154 -25.23 -34.30 23.41
N PHE A 155 -26.50 -34.55 23.70
CA PHE A 155 -27.02 -34.77 25.05
C PHE A 155 -26.25 -35.91 25.74
N GLY A 156 -25.25 -35.55 26.55
CA GLY A 156 -24.68 -36.38 27.62
C GLY A 156 -23.73 -37.51 27.26
N LEU A 157 -23.34 -37.73 26.00
CA LEU A 157 -22.61 -38.96 25.61
C LEU A 157 -21.16 -38.77 25.11
N ASP A 158 -20.70 -37.56 24.82
CA ASP A 158 -19.36 -37.36 24.24
C ASP A 158 -18.44 -36.51 25.14
N THR A 159 -17.26 -37.05 25.50
CA THR A 159 -16.16 -36.25 26.04
C THR A 159 -15.57 -35.40 24.92
N PRO A 160 -15.49 -34.06 25.04
CA PRO A 160 -14.98 -33.23 23.97
C PRO A 160 -13.50 -33.57 23.71
N SER A 161 -13.16 -33.91 22.47
CA SER A 161 -11.77 -33.98 22.04
C SER A 161 -11.13 -32.61 22.28
N LEU A 162 -10.16 -32.57 23.19
CA LEU A 162 -9.37 -31.36 23.46
C LEU A 162 -8.53 -31.10 22.21
N VAL A 163 -9.05 -30.26 21.30
CA VAL A 163 -8.23 -29.70 20.23
C VAL A 163 -7.04 -29.01 20.92
N PRO A 164 -5.79 -29.38 20.62
CA PRO A 164 -4.64 -28.76 21.26
C PRO A 164 -4.74 -27.25 21.02
N ALA A 165 -4.79 -26.49 22.11
CA ALA A 165 -4.86 -25.05 22.03
C ALA A 165 -3.64 -24.57 21.26
N ARG A 166 -3.85 -23.80 20.19
CA ARG A 166 -2.73 -23.19 19.47
C ARG A 166 -1.94 -22.35 20.47
N PRO A 167 -0.62 -22.51 20.58
CA PRO A 167 0.17 -21.74 21.53
C PRO A 167 -0.07 -20.25 21.31
N THR A 168 -0.29 -19.53 22.41
CA THR A 168 -0.51 -18.09 22.36
C THR A 168 0.80 -17.44 21.93
N PRO A 169 0.82 -16.65 20.85
CA PRO A 169 2.05 -16.03 20.40
C PRO A 169 2.58 -15.03 21.44
N GLU A 170 3.88 -15.08 21.73
CA GLU A 170 4.51 -14.22 22.71
C GLU A 170 4.80 -12.81 22.14
N PRO A 171 4.86 -11.78 23.00
CA PRO A 171 5.14 -10.41 22.56
C PRO A 171 6.48 -10.23 21.83
N ASP A 172 7.45 -11.08 22.14
CA ASP A 172 8.84 -10.97 21.66
C ASP A 172 9.17 -11.99 20.57
N ASP A 173 8.18 -12.76 20.10
CA ASP A 173 8.31 -13.63 18.94
C ASP A 173 8.98 -12.87 17.77
N PRO A 174 10.08 -13.39 17.20
CA PRO A 174 10.73 -12.77 16.06
C PRO A 174 9.80 -12.84 14.84
N LEU A 175 9.55 -11.69 14.21
CA LEU A 175 8.80 -11.59 12.96
C LEU A 175 9.69 -11.08 11.85
N ASP A 176 9.61 -11.70 10.68
CA ASP A 176 10.22 -11.18 9.46
C ASP A 176 9.71 -9.75 9.15
N ALA A 177 10.65 -8.81 9.07
CA ALA A 177 10.40 -7.40 8.83
C ALA A 177 10.63 -7.00 7.37
N ASP A 178 11.03 -7.87 6.45
CA ASP A 178 11.34 -7.54 5.05
C ASP A 178 10.19 -6.78 4.38
N ARG A 179 8.97 -7.32 4.54
CA ARG A 179 7.77 -6.70 3.99
C ARG A 179 7.49 -5.33 4.61
N LEU A 180 7.82 -5.14 5.89
CA LEU A 180 7.69 -3.86 6.57
C LEU A 180 8.68 -2.85 5.98
N ARG A 181 9.94 -3.25 5.78
CA ARG A 181 10.99 -2.41 5.16
C ARG A 181 10.60 -1.98 3.75
N LEU A 182 10.13 -2.92 2.92
CA LEU A 182 9.67 -2.64 1.56
C LEU A 182 8.50 -1.65 1.53
N ARG A 183 7.58 -1.72 2.50
CA ARG A 183 6.46 -0.76 2.62
C ARG A 183 6.92 0.62 3.03
N LEU A 184 7.85 0.73 3.99
CA LEU A 184 8.43 2.01 4.41
C LEU A 184 9.19 2.66 3.23
N ALA A 185 9.98 1.88 2.49
CA ALA A 185 10.67 2.36 1.29
C ALA A 185 9.70 2.75 0.16
N ALA A 186 8.56 2.07 0.03
CA ALA A 186 7.50 2.44 -0.92
C ALA A 186 6.84 3.76 -0.54
N LEU A 187 6.61 3.99 0.76
CA LEU A 187 6.06 5.23 1.29
C LEU A 187 7.04 6.39 1.08
N GLY A 188 8.33 6.21 1.38
CA GLY A 188 9.38 7.21 1.13
C GLY A 188 9.41 7.66 -0.32
N ARG A 189 9.55 6.71 -1.25
CA ARG A 189 9.55 7.01 -2.70
C ARG A 189 8.27 7.69 -3.19
N ALA A 190 7.12 7.40 -2.57
CA ALA A 190 5.87 8.07 -2.91
C ALA A 190 5.83 9.52 -2.38
N LEU A 191 6.39 9.77 -1.19
CA LEU A 191 6.50 11.10 -0.61
C LEU A 191 7.61 11.94 -1.24
N ASP A 192 8.65 11.33 -1.82
CA ASP A 192 9.71 12.06 -2.53
C ASP A 192 9.27 12.49 -3.93
N ASP A 193 8.41 11.72 -4.59
CA ASP A 193 7.87 12.02 -5.92
C ASP A 193 6.34 11.95 -5.94
N LEU A 194 5.72 12.90 -5.22
CA LEU A 194 4.27 13.08 -5.20
C LEU A 194 3.69 13.37 -6.60
N PRO A 195 4.28 14.24 -7.45
CA PRO A 195 3.72 14.53 -8.77
C PRO A 195 3.61 13.29 -9.65
N ARG A 196 4.59 12.36 -9.62
CA ARG A 196 4.50 11.11 -10.36
C ARG A 196 3.36 10.22 -9.87
N GLN A 197 3.15 10.12 -8.57
CA GLN A 197 2.03 9.35 -8.03
C GLN A 197 0.69 9.99 -8.37
N ALA A 198 0.60 11.32 -8.36
CA ALA A 198 -0.59 12.05 -8.76
C ALA A 198 -0.92 11.83 -10.24
N ARG A 199 0.07 11.85 -11.14
CA ARG A 199 -0.14 11.46 -12.56
C ARG A 199 -0.64 10.02 -12.69
N ARG A 200 -0.09 9.08 -11.92
CA ARG A 200 -0.54 7.67 -11.88
C ARG A 200 -2.01 7.58 -11.42
N PHE A 201 -2.40 8.41 -10.46
CA PHE A 201 -3.77 8.53 -9.98
C PHE A 201 -4.73 9.11 -11.05
N VAL A 202 -4.34 10.17 -11.74
CA VAL A 202 -5.15 10.74 -12.83
C VAL A 202 -5.37 9.71 -13.94
N ARG A 203 -4.35 8.94 -14.32
CA ARG A 203 -4.50 7.84 -15.30
C ARG A 203 -5.43 6.75 -14.81
N TRP A 204 -5.43 6.44 -13.51
CA TRP A 204 -6.39 5.51 -12.94
C TRP A 204 -7.82 6.08 -13.01
N ARG A 205 -8.03 7.36 -12.65
CA ARG A 205 -9.32 8.05 -12.71
C ARG A 205 -9.89 8.07 -14.13
N GLN A 206 -9.03 8.31 -15.12
CA GLN A 206 -9.35 8.25 -16.54
C GLN A 206 -9.79 6.85 -17.01
N ARG A 207 -9.03 5.81 -16.65
CA ARG A 207 -9.40 4.43 -16.95
C ARG A 207 -10.72 4.02 -16.29
N ARG A 208 -10.96 4.48 -15.06
CA ARG A 208 -12.22 4.27 -14.36
C ARG A 208 -13.40 4.91 -15.11
N ARG A 209 -13.27 6.16 -15.59
CA ARG A 209 -14.33 6.82 -16.38
C ARG A 209 -14.70 6.04 -17.66
N ARG A 210 -13.77 5.27 -18.20
CA ARG A 210 -13.97 4.35 -19.34
C ARG A 210 -14.56 2.98 -18.96
N GLY A 211 -14.95 2.77 -17.70
CA GLY A 211 -15.49 1.50 -17.23
C GLY A 211 -14.46 0.42 -16.92
N ALA A 212 -13.16 0.73 -16.89
CA ALA A 212 -12.11 -0.29 -16.66
C ALA A 212 -12.09 -0.87 -15.23
N PHE A 213 -12.83 -0.28 -14.28
CA PHE A 213 -12.86 -0.71 -12.88
C PHE A 213 -14.26 -0.55 -12.28
N HIS A 214 -14.70 -1.55 -11.50
CA HIS A 214 -15.97 -1.51 -10.75
C HIS A 214 -15.95 -0.61 -9.51
N ARG A 215 -14.78 -0.09 -9.12
CA ARG A 215 -14.64 0.71 -7.91
C ARG A 215 -15.06 2.17 -8.17
N LEU A 216 -16.00 2.70 -7.38
CA LEU A 216 -16.55 4.04 -7.58
C LEU A 216 -15.69 5.17 -6.98
N SER A 217 -15.13 4.99 -5.79
CA SER A 217 -14.29 6.00 -5.13
C SER A 217 -12.88 5.47 -4.87
N PRO A 218 -11.83 6.28 -5.05
CA PRO A 218 -10.47 5.92 -4.67
C PRO A 218 -10.30 5.75 -3.16
N LEU A 219 -11.03 6.54 -2.38
CA LEU A 219 -11.10 6.45 -0.93
C LEU A 219 -12.15 5.40 -0.54
N ARG A 220 -11.96 4.79 0.63
CA ARG A 220 -12.96 3.89 1.20
C ARG A 220 -14.04 4.74 1.89
N GLY A 221 -15.31 4.34 1.78
CA GLY A 221 -16.40 4.97 2.53
C GLY A 221 -16.25 4.79 4.05
N GLY A 222 -16.60 5.83 4.80
CA GLY A 222 -16.43 5.89 6.25
C GLY A 222 -14.99 6.25 6.68
N PRO A 223 -14.60 5.95 7.94
CA PRO A 223 -13.35 6.44 8.50
C PRO A 223 -12.12 5.88 7.77
N PRO A 224 -11.03 6.69 7.69
CA PRO A 224 -9.83 6.30 6.97
C PRO A 224 -9.18 5.04 7.56
N PRO A 225 -8.43 4.27 6.76
CA PRO A 225 -7.75 3.08 7.28
C PRO A 225 -6.69 3.47 8.30
N GLY A 226 -6.80 2.93 9.52
CA GLY A 226 -5.91 3.28 10.62
C GLY A 226 -6.38 4.46 11.47
N ALA A 227 -7.49 5.11 11.09
CA ALA A 227 -8.10 6.17 11.88
C ALA A 227 -8.52 5.66 13.26
N ARG A 228 -8.36 6.53 14.25
CA ARG A 228 -8.89 6.32 15.59
C ARG A 228 -10.23 7.04 15.74
N ALA A 229 -10.95 6.72 16.80
CA ALA A 229 -12.14 7.48 17.14
C ALA A 229 -11.74 8.93 17.48
N PRO A 230 -12.55 9.93 17.08
CA PRO A 230 -12.36 11.31 17.48
C PRO A 230 -12.27 11.42 19.01
N GLY A 231 -11.39 12.28 19.52
CA GLY A 231 -11.20 12.46 20.97
C GLY A 231 -10.44 11.33 21.68
N SER A 232 -9.77 10.43 20.93
CA SER A 232 -8.93 9.40 21.56
C SER A 232 -7.81 10.03 22.40
N ARG A 233 -7.72 9.63 23.68
CA ARG A 233 -6.63 10.04 24.61
C ARG A 233 -5.22 9.79 24.09
N HIS A 234 -5.07 8.89 23.11
CA HIS A 234 -3.78 8.52 22.51
C HIS A 234 -3.68 8.95 21.04
N ALA A 235 -4.33 10.06 20.68
CA ALA A 235 -4.20 10.67 19.36
C ALA A 235 -2.75 11.09 19.13
N ARG A 236 -2.17 10.56 18.07
CA ARG A 236 -0.79 10.87 17.66
C ARG A 236 -0.80 11.94 16.58
N GLU A 237 0.35 12.54 16.32
CA GLU A 237 0.52 13.50 15.21
C GLU A 237 0.04 12.94 13.86
N VAL A 238 0.30 11.64 13.60
CA VAL A 238 -0.16 10.96 12.39
C VAL A 238 -1.68 10.91 12.28
N ASP A 239 -2.40 10.83 13.41
CA ASP A 239 -3.86 10.77 13.41
C ASP A 239 -4.43 12.14 13.02
N ARG A 240 -3.87 13.24 13.56
CA ARG A 240 -4.25 14.62 13.16
C ARG A 240 -3.95 14.89 11.68
N THR A 241 -2.74 14.52 11.24
CA THR A 241 -2.35 14.66 9.83
C THR A 241 -3.27 13.88 8.90
N LEU A 242 -3.68 12.67 9.31
CA LEU A 242 -4.62 11.87 8.55
C LEU A 242 -6.01 12.53 8.47
N ASP A 243 -6.51 13.06 9.57
CA ASP A 243 -7.84 13.69 9.63
C ASP A 243 -7.88 14.95 8.76
N ASP A 244 -6.88 15.83 8.85
CA ASP A 244 -6.78 17.06 8.05
C ASP A 244 -6.79 16.74 6.54
N VAL A 245 -5.85 15.88 6.12
CA VAL A 245 -5.69 15.51 4.71
C VAL A 245 -6.90 14.70 4.23
N HIS A 246 -7.58 13.96 5.11
CA HIS A 246 -8.79 13.24 4.74
C HIS A 246 -9.95 14.17 4.41
N GLY A 247 -10.19 15.20 5.23
CA GLY A 247 -11.22 16.20 4.98
C GLY A 247 -10.94 16.94 3.67
N LEU A 248 -9.70 17.41 3.48
CA LEU A 248 -9.28 18.06 2.25
C LEU A 248 -9.46 17.16 1.02
N ALA A 249 -9.05 15.88 1.10
CA ALA A 249 -9.19 14.96 -0.01
C ALA A 249 -10.65 14.66 -0.37
N LEU A 250 -11.55 14.55 0.61
CA LEU A 250 -12.99 14.41 0.35
C LEU A 250 -13.54 15.66 -0.35
N TRP A 251 -13.20 16.84 0.17
CA TRP A 251 -13.61 18.11 -0.42
C TRP A 251 -13.16 18.22 -1.89
N THR A 252 -11.92 17.83 -2.21
CA THR A 252 -11.42 17.84 -3.60
C THR A 252 -12.09 16.83 -4.53
N LEU A 253 -12.62 15.72 -4.00
CA LEU A 253 -13.35 14.74 -4.79
C LEU A 253 -14.80 15.16 -5.05
N GLU A 254 -15.40 15.89 -4.12
CA GLU A 254 -16.75 16.47 -4.22
C GLU A 254 -16.78 17.71 -5.11
N HIS A 255 -15.72 18.53 -5.05
CA HIS A 255 -15.55 19.76 -5.82
C HIS A 255 -14.38 19.60 -6.79
N PRO A 256 -14.51 18.77 -7.85
CA PRO A 256 -13.51 18.73 -8.90
C PRO A 256 -13.47 20.12 -9.55
N ASP A 257 -12.28 20.68 -9.77
CA ASP A 257 -12.13 21.94 -10.50
C ASP A 257 -12.90 21.80 -11.83
N SER A 258 -14.03 22.49 -11.91
CA SER A 258 -14.77 22.66 -13.15
C SER A 258 -14.03 23.75 -13.92
N SER A 259 -13.10 23.32 -14.76
CA SER A 259 -12.50 24.14 -15.82
C SER A 259 -12.80 23.50 -17.16
#